data_AF-A0A9X2CFH7-F1
#
_entry.id   AF-A0A9X2CFH7-F1
#
_cell.length_a   1.000
_cell.length_b   1.000
_cell.length_c   1.000
_cell.angle_alpha   90.00
_cell.angle_beta   90.00
_cell.angle_gamma   90.00
#
_symmetry.space_group_name_H-M   'P 1'
#
loop_
_entity.id
_entity.type
_entity.pdbx_description
1 polymer ?
#
loop_
_entity_poly.entity_id
_entity_poly.type
_entity_poly.pdbx_seq_one_letter_code
_entity_poly.pdbx_strand_id
1 'polypeptide(L)' 'MKDLPVITILYYDQNEVLDLKCEVLHGCEAGSGGRVIIPESVKENKIIIAVLDGQVKVLNTLGSRVENSGDISKVA' A
#
# COMPACT_ATOMS: atom_id res chain seq x y z
N MET A 1 9.24 -2.59 24.68
CA MET A 1 9.27 -3.07 23.28
C MET A 1 8.85 -1.88 22.42
N LYS A 2 9.65 -1.48 21.43
CA LYS A 2 9.27 -0.38 20.53
C LYS A 2 8.48 -1.04 19.41
N ASP A 3 7.18 -0.76 19.32
CA ASP A 3 6.37 -1.31 18.23
C ASP A 3 6.94 -0.81 16.90
N LEU A 4 7.30 -1.75 16.03
CA LEU A 4 7.78 -1.41 14.71
C LEU A 4 6.59 -0.96 13.87
N PRO A 5 6.71 0.14 13.10
CA PRO A 5 5.61 0.65 12.30
C PRO A 5 5.16 -0.39 11.28
N VAL A 6 3.84 -0.47 11.12
CA VAL A 6 3.18 -1.14 10.01
C VAL A 6 2.86 -0.06 8.99
N ILE A 7 3.16 -0.31 7.72
CA ILE A 7 2.80 0.59 6.64
C ILE A 7 2.13 -0.17 5.51
N THR A 8 1.41 0.54 4.65
CA THR A 8 0.91 0.02 3.39
C THR A 8 1.55 0.81 2.26
N ILE A 9 2.12 0.11 1.27
CA ILE A 9 2.62 0.74 0.04
C ILE A 9 1.60 0.55 -1.08
N LEU A 10 1.40 1.60 -1.88
CA LEU A 10 0.73 1.52 -3.17
C LEU A 10 1.79 1.61 -4.26
N TYR A 11 1.73 0.71 -5.23
CA TYR A 11 2.73 0.63 -6.28
C TYR A 11 2.16 0.08 -7.59
N TYR A 12 2.85 0.39 -8.69
CA TYR A 12 2.73 -0.37 -9.93
C TYR A 12 3.89 -1.37 -10.05
N ASP A 13 3.62 -2.55 -10.59
CA ASP A 13 4.70 -3.42 -11.05
C ASP A 13 5.32 -2.81 -12.32
N GLN A 14 6.64 -2.78 -12.41
CA GLN A 14 7.32 -2.23 -13.60
C GLN A 14 6.97 -2.98 -14.89
N ASN A 15 6.60 -4.27 -14.79
CA ASN A 15 6.18 -5.09 -15.93
C ASN A 15 4.67 -4.99 -16.20
N GLU A 16 3.87 -4.57 -15.21
CA GLU A 16 2.41 -4.47 -15.28
C GLU A 16 1.94 -3.11 -14.74
N VAL A 17 2.24 -2.05 -15.49
CA VAL A 17 2.04 -0.65 -15.05
C VAL A 17 0.58 -0.19 -15.01
N LEU A 18 -0.37 -1.03 -15.42
CA LEU A 18 -1.78 -0.69 -15.47
C LEU A 18 -2.54 -1.10 -14.19
N ASP A 19 -1.96 -1.97 -13.37
CA ASP A 19 -2.62 -2.50 -12.18
C ASP A 19 -2.02 -1.90 -10.91
N LEU A 20 -2.81 -1.05 -10.24
CA LEU A 20 -2.44 -0.50 -8.94
C LEU A 20 -2.51 -1.60 -7.89
N LYS A 21 -1.36 -1.95 -7.31
CA LYS A 21 -1.21 -2.99 -6.28
C LYS A 21 -0.97 -2.35 -4.92
N CYS A 22 -1.32 -3.08 -3.85
CA CYS A 22 -1.04 -2.69 -2.47
C CYS A 22 -0.36 -3.82 -1.71
N GLU A 23 0.55 -3.47 -0.81
CA GLU A 23 1.24 -4.42 0.06
C GLU A 23 1.43 -3.84 1.46
N VAL A 24 1.15 -4.64 2.48
CA VAL A 24 1.34 -4.27 3.88
C VAL A 24 2.72 -4.74 4.32
N LEU A 25 3.53 -3.84 4.84
CA LEU A 25 4.86 -4.12 5.36
C LEU A 25 4.86 -3.97 6.88
N HIS A 26 5.49 -4.92 7.53
CA HIS A 26 5.69 -4.93 8.97
C HIS A 26 7.17 -4.77 9.27
N GLY A 27 7.48 -4.20 10.43
CA GLY A 27 8.87 -4.17 10.89
C GLY A 27 9.73 -3.10 10.23
N CYS A 28 9.14 -2.13 9.53
CA CYS A 28 9.92 -1.12 8.81
C CYS A 28 10.64 -0.19 9.79
N GLU A 29 11.85 0.24 9.44
CA GLU A 29 12.56 1.20 10.28
C GLU A 29 11.98 2.61 10.07
N ALA A 30 11.75 3.33 11.17
CA ALA A 30 11.44 4.75 11.11
C ALA A 30 12.76 5.54 11.11
N GLY A 31 13.04 6.21 10.00
CA GLY A 31 14.14 7.16 9.89
C GLY A 31 13.91 8.44 10.70
N SER A 32 14.91 9.32 10.72
CA SER A 32 14.81 10.63 11.37
C SER A 32 13.68 11.46 10.77
N GLY A 33 12.75 11.94 11.60
CA GLY A 33 11.64 12.79 11.18
C GLY A 33 10.36 12.05 10.77
N GLY A 34 10.20 10.78 11.15
CA GLY A 34 8.95 10.02 10.95
C GLY A 34 8.77 9.45 9.54
N ARG A 35 9.81 9.51 8.70
CA ARG A 35 9.80 8.84 7.39
C ARG A 35 10.12 7.37 7.56
N VAL A 36 9.30 6.51 6.97
CA VAL A 36 9.56 5.07 6.97
C VAL A 36 10.58 4.72 5.90
N ILE A 37 11.55 3.90 6.25
CA ILE A 37 12.56 3.36 5.34
C ILE A 37 12.00 2.07 4.75
N ILE A 38 11.68 2.11 3.46
CA ILE A 38 11.27 0.92 2.70
C ILE A 38 12.53 0.13 2.32
N PRO A 39 12.59 -1.19 2.58
CA PRO A 39 13.72 -2.03 2.15
C PRO A 39 13.93 -1.99 0.63
N GLU A 40 15.18 -2.00 0.16
CA GLU A 40 15.48 -1.99 -1.28
C GLU A 40 14.88 -3.18 -2.03
N SER A 41 14.87 -4.37 -1.41
CA SER A 41 14.23 -5.56 -1.96
C SER A 41 12.73 -5.39 -2.21
N VAL A 42 12.06 -4.51 -1.45
CA VAL A 42 10.65 -4.20 -1.65
C VAL A 42 10.47 -3.21 -2.80
N LYS A 43 11.43 -2.31 -3.04
CA LYS A 43 11.37 -1.32 -4.13
C LYS A 43 11.68 -1.94 -5.49
N GLU A 44 12.40 -3.05 -5.52
CA GLU A 44 12.79 -3.73 -6.75
C GLU A 44 11.56 -4.09 -7.60
N ASN A 45 11.61 -3.77 -8.89
CA ASN A 45 10.51 -3.93 -9.85
C ASN A 45 9.18 -3.22 -9.47
N LYS A 46 9.19 -2.29 -8.51
CA LYS A 46 8.01 -1.53 -8.09
C LYS A 46 8.20 -0.03 -8.33
N ILE A 47 7.15 0.60 -8.86
CA ILE A 47 7.03 2.06 -8.92
C ILE A 47 6.17 2.47 -7.74
N ILE A 48 6.80 2.90 -6.65
CA ILE A 48 6.09 3.31 -5.42
C ILE A 48 5.33 4.61 -5.68
N ILE A 49 4.02 4.58 -5.44
CA ILE A 49 3.10 5.70 -5.64
C ILE A 49 2.79 6.40 -4.31
N ALA A 50 2.53 5.63 -3.27
CA ALA A 50 2.24 6.16 -1.95
C ALA A 50 2.68 5.21 -0.84
N VAL A 51 2.93 5.78 0.34
CA VAL A 51 3.19 5.07 1.59
C VAL A 51 2.16 5.57 2.59
N LEU A 52 1.38 4.66 3.15
CA LEU A 52 0.33 4.94 4.11
C LEU A 52 0.72 4.36 5.48
N ASP A 53 0.36 5.08 6.53
CA ASP A 53 0.56 4.63 7.91
C ASP A 53 -0.46 3.52 8.25
N GLY A 54 0.02 2.46 8.88
CA GLY A 54 -0.78 1.29 9.25
C GLY A 54 -1.19 0.39 8.08
N GLN A 55 -2.13 -0.51 8.39
CA GLN A 55 -2.75 -1.41 7.43
C GLN A 55 -3.98 -0.73 6.81
N VAL A 56 -3.96 -0.56 5.49
CA VAL A 56 -5.07 0.05 4.75
C VAL A 56 -5.73 -0.97 3.85
N LYS A 57 -7.07 -0.92 3.78
CA LYS A 57 -7.86 -1.65 2.79
C LYS A 57 -8.16 -0.75 1.61
N VAL A 58 -7.63 -1.09 0.43
CA VAL A 58 -7.97 -0.40 -0.81
C VAL A 58 -9.39 -0.82 -1.23
N LEU A 59 -10.30 0.15 -1.32
CA LEU A 59 -11.70 -0.10 -1.69
C LEU A 59 -11.92 -0.11 -3.20
N ASN A 60 -11.15 0.69 -3.93
CA ASN A 60 -11.13 0.69 -5.38
C ASN A 60 -9.74 1.07 -5.92
N THR A 61 -9.50 0.73 -7.18
CA THR A 61 -8.29 1.14 -7.92
C THR A 61 -8.71 1.84 -9.22
N LEU A 62 -7.82 2.69 -9.74
CA LEU A 62 -8.07 3.41 -10.99
C LEU A 62 -8.27 2.41 -12.13
N GLY A 63 -9.36 2.53 -12.88
CA GLY A 63 -9.71 1.60 -13.95
C GLY A 63 -10.56 0.41 -13.51
N SER A 64 -10.64 0.12 -12.21
CA SER A 64 -11.63 -0.82 -11.66
C SER A 64 -13.00 -0.15 -11.70
N ARG A 65 -13.71 -0.31 -12.82
CA ARG A 65 -15.14 -0.01 -12.86
C ARG A 65 -15.77 -0.94 -11.84
N VAL A 66 -16.29 -0.37 -10.75
CA VAL A 66 -17.14 -1.11 -9.82
C VAL A 66 -18.25 -1.71 -10.66
N GLU A 67 -18.20 -3.02 -10.93
CA GLU A 67 -19.40 -3.71 -11.34
C GLU A 67 -20.35 -3.57 -10.15
N ASN A 68 -21.39 -2.78 -10.35
CA ASN A 68 -22.50 -2.65 -9.41
C ASN A 68 -23.11 -4.03 -9.18
N SER A 69 -22.53 -4.79 -8.25
CA SER A 69 -23.11 -5.99 -7.70
C SER A 69 -22.63 -6.16 -6.25
N GLY A 70 -23.27 -5.41 -5.36
CA GLY A 70 -23.44 -5.85 -3.97
C GLY A 70 -22.75 -5.02 -2.90
N ASP A 71 -23.56 -4.20 -2.23
CA ASP A 71 -23.45 -3.78 -0.83
C ASP A 71 -22.34 -2.81 -0.40
N ILE A 72 -22.70 -1.52 -0.45
CA ILE A 72 -22.08 -0.40 0.27
C ILE A 72 -22.53 -0.36 1.76
N SER A 73 -23.24 -1.40 2.24
CA SER A 73 -23.91 -1.43 3.55
C SER A 73 -23.02 -1.79 4.75
N LYS A 74 -21.69 -1.91 4.57
CA LYS A 74 -20.74 -2.25 5.65
C LYS A 74 -19.68 -1.18 5.96
N VAL A 75 -19.93 0.07 5.59
CA VAL A 75 -19.19 1.21 6.15
C VAL A 75 -20.03 1.79 7.29
N ALA A 76 -19.93 1.15 8.46
CA ALA A 76 -20.43 1.61 9.75
C ALA A 76 -19.31 1.48 10.78
#